data_AF-F4J8I3-F1
#
_entry.id   AF-F4J8I3-F1
#
_cell.length_a   1.000
_cell.length_b   1.000
_cell.length_c   1.000
_cell.angle_alpha   90.00
_cell.angle_beta   90.00
_cell.angle_gamma   90.00
#
_symmetry.space_group_name_H-M   'P 1'
#
loop_
_entity.id
_entity.type
_entity.pdbx_description
1 polymer ?
#
loop_
_entity_poly.entity_id
_entity_poly.type
_entity_poly.pdbx_seq_one_letter_code
_entity_poly.pdbx_strand_id
1 'polypeptide(L)'
;MASSNTTTGVDNTFRKKFDVEEFKERAREREKKESDRSKSRSKGPPVQRAPLKHRDYHVDLESRLGKTQVVTPVAPLSQQAGYFCRVCDCVVKDSANYLDHINGKKHQRALGMSMRVERSSLEQVQERFEVLKKRKAPGTFTEQEREGGGRRA
;
A
#
# COMPACT_ATOMS: atom_id res chain seq x y z
N MET A 1 -61.66 36.85 -14.97
CA MET A 1 -60.55 37.38 -14.15
C MET A 1 -60.86 37.05 -12.70
N ALA A 2 -60.29 35.98 -12.15
CA ALA A 2 -60.50 35.58 -10.76
C ALA A 2 -59.25 35.96 -9.97
N SER A 3 -59.34 37.05 -9.22
CA SER A 3 -58.25 37.63 -8.46
C SER A 3 -57.85 36.73 -7.29
N SER A 4 -56.60 36.31 -7.29
CA SER A 4 -55.91 35.59 -6.22
C SER A 4 -55.73 36.48 -5.00
N ASN A 5 -56.38 36.14 -3.89
CA ASN A 5 -56.16 36.79 -2.60
C ASN A 5 -55.26 35.89 -1.75
N THR A 6 -53.93 36.06 -1.85
CA THR A 6 -52.96 35.37 -1.00
C THR A 6 -52.83 36.13 0.32
N THR A 7 -53.59 35.70 1.33
CA THR A 7 -53.40 36.13 2.71
C THR A 7 -52.09 35.55 3.25
N THR A 8 -51.13 36.41 3.59
CA THR A 8 -49.91 36.03 4.32
C THR A 8 -50.25 35.72 5.77
N GLY A 9 -50.86 34.55 5.99
CA GLY A 9 -51.03 33.95 7.31
C GLY A 9 -49.75 33.25 7.71
N VAL A 10 -49.09 33.72 8.78
CA VAL A 10 -47.98 32.99 9.39
C VAL A 10 -48.57 31.75 10.08
N ASP A 11 -48.58 30.63 9.36
CA ASP A 11 -49.01 29.34 9.88
C ASP A 11 -48.00 28.81 10.91
N ASN A 12 -48.22 29.16 12.18
CA ASN A 12 -47.57 28.58 13.34
C ASN A 12 -48.04 27.13 13.60
N THR A 13 -48.05 26.29 12.56
CA THR A 13 -48.23 24.84 12.72
C THR A 13 -46.93 24.22 13.21
N PHE A 14 -46.84 24.01 14.53
CA PHE A 14 -45.83 23.21 15.24
C PHE A 14 -45.93 21.71 14.89
N ARG A 15 -46.05 21.38 13.59
CA ARG A 15 -46.06 20.02 13.07
C ARG A 15 -45.30 20.04 11.76
N LYS A 16 -44.13 19.41 11.76
CA LYS A 16 -43.24 19.28 10.59
C LYS A 16 -44.06 18.79 9.39
N LYS A 17 -44.33 19.67 8.43
CA LYS A 17 -44.95 19.29 7.16
C LYS A 17 -43.86 18.53 6.39
N PHE A 18 -44.13 17.26 6.09
CA PHE A 18 -43.18 16.40 5.38
C PHE A 18 -43.41 16.62 3.89
N ASP A 19 -42.59 17.48 3.28
CA ASP A 19 -42.71 17.79 1.86
C ASP A 19 -42.19 16.62 1.02
N VAL A 20 -43.11 15.80 0.52
CA VAL A 20 -42.85 14.52 -0.16
C VAL A 20 -41.83 14.64 -1.30
N GLU A 21 -41.79 15.77 -2.00
CA GLU A 21 -40.85 16.00 -3.10
C GLU A 21 -39.41 16.24 -2.62
N GLU A 22 -39.20 17.00 -1.54
CA GLU A 22 -37.86 17.21 -0.96
C GLU A 22 -37.26 15.88 -0.48
N PHE A 23 -38.06 15.03 0.16
CA PHE A 23 -37.60 13.73 0.62
C PHE A 23 -37.32 12.75 -0.52
N LYS A 24 -38.08 12.81 -1.62
CA LYS A 24 -37.81 12.04 -2.84
C LYS A 24 -36.51 12.51 -3.52
N GLU A 25 -36.27 13.81 -3.60
CA GLU A 25 -35.05 14.36 -4.18
C GLU A 25 -33.82 13.99 -3.33
N ARG A 26 -33.95 14.13 -2.00
CA ARG A 26 -32.91 13.72 -1.05
C ARG A 26 -32.61 12.21 -1.09
N ALA A 27 -33.61 11.38 -1.36
CA ALA A 27 -33.41 9.94 -1.57
C ALA A 27 -32.65 9.67 -2.89
N ARG A 28 -33.02 10.33 -3.99
CA ARG A 28 -32.31 10.22 -5.28
C ARG A 28 -30.88 10.72 -5.18
N GLU A 29 -30.62 11.80 -4.45
CA GLU A 29 -29.26 12.32 -4.24
C GLU A 29 -28.38 11.32 -3.47
N ARG A 30 -28.95 10.65 -2.47
CA ARG A 30 -28.26 9.59 -1.71
C ARG A 30 -27.94 8.39 -2.60
N GLU A 31 -28.91 7.91 -3.39
CA GLU A 31 -28.69 6.83 -4.36
C GLU A 31 -27.65 7.18 -5.41
N LYS A 32 -27.69 8.40 -5.95
CA LYS A 32 -26.71 8.88 -6.93
C LYS A 32 -25.30 8.88 -6.34
N LYS A 33 -25.15 9.41 -5.11
CA LYS A 33 -23.86 9.44 -4.39
C LYS A 33 -23.34 8.06 -4.04
N GLU A 34 -24.20 7.10 -3.72
CA GLU A 34 -23.82 5.70 -3.54
C GLU A 34 -23.44 5.02 -4.86
N SER A 35 -24.15 5.33 -5.95
CA SER A 35 -23.85 4.82 -7.30
C SER A 35 -22.53 5.37 -7.85
N ASP A 36 -22.18 6.63 -7.57
CA ASP A 36 -20.91 7.22 -7.99
C ASP A 36 -19.74 6.68 -7.15
N ARG A 37 -19.99 6.40 -5.87
CA ARG A 37 -19.04 5.68 -5.00
C ARG A 37 -18.85 4.21 -5.41
N SER A 38 -19.87 3.56 -5.95
CA SER A 38 -19.75 2.18 -6.43
C SER A 38 -19.07 2.12 -7.80
N LYS A 39 -19.36 3.05 -8.71
CA LYS A 39 -18.69 3.20 -10.01
C LYS A 39 -17.21 3.55 -9.87
N SER A 40 -16.84 4.45 -8.95
CA SER A 40 -15.43 4.74 -8.65
C SER A 40 -14.69 3.56 -7.98
N ARG A 41 -15.42 2.62 -7.38
CA ARG A 41 -14.88 1.35 -6.86
C ARG A 41 -14.83 0.24 -7.90
N SER A 42 -15.45 0.40 -9.07
CA SER A 42 -15.24 -0.49 -10.20
C SER A 42 -13.79 -0.32 -10.65
N LYS A 43 -12.94 -1.23 -10.17
CA LYS A 43 -11.53 -1.25 -10.56
C LYS A 43 -11.50 -1.40 -12.08
N GLY A 44 -10.78 -0.49 -12.73
CA GLY A 44 -10.48 -0.60 -14.17
C GLY A 44 -9.85 -1.95 -14.52
N PRO A 45 -9.64 -2.22 -15.82
CA PRO A 45 -9.14 -3.50 -16.32
C PRO A 45 -7.90 -3.95 -15.53
N PRO A 46 -7.77 -5.26 -15.24
CA PRO A 46 -6.68 -5.78 -14.42
C PRO A 46 -5.36 -5.48 -15.13
N VAL A 47 -4.67 -4.44 -14.68
CA VAL A 47 -3.33 -4.09 -15.16
C VAL A 47 -2.44 -5.28 -14.88
N GLN A 48 -1.99 -5.95 -15.95
CA GLN A 48 -1.01 -7.03 -15.85
C GLN A 48 0.29 -6.40 -15.33
N ARG A 49 0.53 -6.58 -14.04
CA ARG A 49 1.74 -6.10 -13.38
C ARG A 49 2.87 -7.06 -13.70
N ALA A 50 4.05 -6.52 -13.98
CA ALA A 50 5.24 -7.32 -14.27
C ALA A 50 5.53 -8.31 -13.12
N PRO A 51 6.12 -9.48 -13.41
CA PRO A 51 6.52 -10.46 -12.41
C PRO A 51 7.61 -9.89 -11.48
N LEU A 52 7.67 -10.41 -10.25
CA LEU A 52 8.60 -9.93 -9.23
C LEU A 52 10.05 -10.21 -9.63
N LYS A 53 10.84 -9.16 -9.80
CA LYS A 53 12.30 -9.24 -9.97
C LYS A 53 13.01 -9.12 -8.64
N HIS A 54 14.20 -9.73 -8.52
CA HIS A 54 15.05 -9.48 -7.36
C HIS A 54 15.56 -8.05 -7.38
N ARG A 55 15.87 -7.52 -6.19
CA ARG A 55 16.47 -6.19 -6.06
C ARG A 55 17.93 -6.27 -6.46
N ASP A 56 18.41 -5.28 -7.22
CA ASP A 56 19.81 -5.18 -7.65
C ASP A 56 20.66 -4.30 -6.74
N TYR A 57 20.03 -3.55 -5.82
CA TYR A 57 20.70 -2.65 -4.89
C TYR A 57 20.61 -3.16 -3.45
N HIS A 58 21.69 -2.93 -2.70
CA HIS A 58 21.75 -3.15 -1.27
C HIS A 58 21.03 -2.00 -0.54
N VAL A 59 20.29 -2.31 0.53
CA VAL A 59 19.58 -1.32 1.33
C VAL A 59 20.45 -0.96 2.53
N ASP A 60 21.02 0.25 2.53
CA ASP A 60 21.98 0.67 3.55
C ASP A 60 21.27 1.19 4.81
N LEU A 61 21.03 0.29 5.76
CA LEU A 61 20.40 0.59 7.05
C LEU A 61 21.40 1.08 8.10
N GLU A 62 22.69 0.84 7.88
CA GLU A 62 23.74 1.07 8.87
C GLU A 62 24.22 2.53 8.92
N SER A 63 24.04 3.27 7.83
CA SER A 63 24.55 4.65 7.69
C SER A 63 23.99 5.65 8.71
N ARG A 64 22.88 5.32 9.37
CA ARG A 64 22.20 6.15 10.38
C ARG A 64 22.32 5.59 11.81
N LEU A 65 23.00 4.46 12.01
CA LEU A 65 23.24 3.90 13.33
C LEU A 65 24.24 4.78 14.11
N GLY A 66 23.95 5.04 15.38
CA GLY A 66 24.82 5.81 16.27
C GLY A 66 24.81 7.34 16.06
N LYS A 67 24.03 7.86 15.10
CA LYS A 67 23.91 9.31 14.86
C LYS A 67 22.70 9.87 15.59
N THR A 68 22.91 10.91 16.40
CA THR A 68 21.83 11.66 17.05
C THR A 68 21.36 12.77 16.12
N GLN A 69 20.08 12.74 15.73
CA GLN A 69 19.46 13.76 14.88
C GLN A 69 18.39 14.51 15.67
N VAL A 70 18.52 15.84 15.74
CA VAL A 70 17.48 16.70 16.33
C VAL A 70 16.31 16.80 15.36
N VAL A 71 15.16 16.27 15.75
CA VAL A 71 13.94 16.29 14.94
C VAL A 71 13.07 17.48 15.36
N THR A 72 12.85 18.42 14.45
CA THR A 72 11.87 19.51 14.64
C THR A 72 10.48 19.05 14.16
N PRO A 73 9.39 19.50 14.81
CA PRO A 73 8.02 19.06 14.47
C PRO A 73 7.54 19.53 13.10
N VAL A 74 8.19 20.52 12.49
CA VAL A 74 7.86 21.09 11.16
C VAL A 74 8.75 20.48 10.07
N ALA A 75 9.68 19.59 10.40
CA ALA A 75 10.58 19.00 9.41
C ALA A 75 9.82 18.07 8.43
N PRO A 76 10.24 18.03 7.14
CA PRO A 76 9.68 17.12 6.16
C PRO A 76 9.82 15.67 6.62
N LEU A 77 8.87 14.80 6.25
CA LEU A 77 8.82 13.39 6.66
C LEU A 77 10.13 12.62 6.45
N SER A 78 10.94 13.02 5.47
CA SER A 78 12.25 12.43 5.17
C SER A 78 13.34 12.68 6.24
N GLN A 79 13.16 13.71 7.07
CA GLN A 79 14.06 14.09 8.18
C GLN A 79 13.51 13.71 9.56
N GLN A 80 12.34 13.06 9.61
CA GLN A 80 11.82 12.54 10.87
C GLN A 80 12.62 11.31 11.32
N ALA A 81 12.60 11.02 12.62
CA ALA A 81 13.26 9.85 13.19
C ALA A 81 12.66 8.57 12.60
N GLY A 82 13.46 7.86 11.80
CA GLY A 82 13.10 6.57 11.19
C GLY A 82 13.63 6.39 9.77
N TYR A 83 13.20 5.30 9.15
CA TYR A 83 13.43 4.96 7.76
C TYR A 83 12.30 5.49 6.88
N PHE A 84 12.62 6.33 5.91
CA PHE A 84 11.65 6.91 4.99
C PHE A 84 11.52 6.08 3.71
N CYS A 85 10.29 5.76 3.31
CA CYS A 85 10.01 5.12 2.02
C CYS A 85 9.47 6.15 1.01
N ARG A 86 10.23 6.40 -0.06
CA ARG A 86 9.85 7.36 -1.13
C ARG A 86 8.65 6.94 -1.98
N VAL A 87 8.31 5.65 -1.98
CA VAL A 87 7.23 5.11 -2.83
C VAL A 87 5.87 5.20 -2.13
N CYS A 88 5.87 5.09 -0.80
CA CYS A 88 4.66 5.03 0.00
C CYS A 88 4.46 6.26 0.89
N ASP A 89 5.37 7.24 0.84
CA ASP A 89 5.41 8.45 1.65
C ASP A 89 5.16 8.20 3.15
N CYS A 90 5.77 7.14 3.68
CA CYS A 90 5.62 6.76 5.09
C CYS A 90 6.99 6.64 5.78
N VAL A 91 6.99 6.98 7.07
CA VAL A 91 8.13 6.80 7.97
C VAL A 91 7.92 5.53 8.78
N VAL A 92 8.89 4.63 8.70
CA VAL A 92 8.92 3.38 9.47
C VAL A 92 10.01 3.49 10.52
N LYS A 93 9.70 3.15 11.77
CA LYS A 93 10.62 3.36 12.90
C LYS A 93 11.75 2.32 12.96
N ASP A 94 11.44 1.07 12.61
CA ASP A 94 12.37 -0.04 12.75
C ASP A 94 12.92 -0.53 11.41
N SER A 95 14.14 -1.05 11.42
CA SER A 95 14.81 -1.60 10.24
C SER A 95 14.09 -2.83 9.69
N ALA A 96 13.69 -3.76 10.56
CA ALA A 96 12.94 -4.96 10.17
C ALA A 96 11.60 -4.61 9.52
N ASN A 97 10.85 -3.70 10.15
CA ASN A 97 9.56 -3.25 9.61
C ASN A 97 9.73 -2.47 8.28
N TYR A 98 10.86 -1.78 8.07
CA TYR A 98 11.17 -1.12 6.81
C TYR A 98 11.44 -2.13 5.68
N LEU A 99 12.17 -3.20 5.97
CA LEU A 99 12.37 -4.31 5.02
C LEU A 99 11.05 -5.00 4.67
N ASP A 100 10.20 -5.26 5.66
CA ASP A 100 8.87 -5.85 5.45
C ASP A 100 7.94 -4.90 4.68
N HIS A 101 8.03 -3.59 4.94
CA HIS A 101 7.29 -2.59 4.20
C HIS A 101 7.65 -2.61 2.72
N ILE A 102 8.95 -2.60 2.43
CA ILE A 102 9.55 -2.61 1.11
C ILE A 102 9.21 -3.90 0.34
N ASN A 103 9.14 -5.04 1.03
CA ASN A 103 8.75 -6.32 0.45
C ASN A 103 7.22 -6.51 0.41
N GLY A 104 6.46 -5.62 1.04
CA GLY A 104 5.03 -5.74 1.19
C GLY A 104 4.23 -5.54 -0.11
N LYS A 105 3.04 -6.17 -0.16
CA LYS A 105 2.08 -6.09 -1.28
C LYS A 105 1.75 -4.66 -1.72
N LYS A 106 1.66 -3.72 -0.77
CA LYS A 106 1.31 -2.32 -1.05
C LYS A 106 2.44 -1.59 -1.78
N HIS A 107 3.67 -1.74 -1.30
CA HIS A 107 4.85 -1.13 -1.91
C HIS A 107 5.11 -1.69 -3.31
N GLN A 108 5.08 -3.01 -3.47
CA GLN A 108 5.28 -3.64 -4.78
C GLN A 108 4.17 -3.25 -5.78
N ARG A 109 2.93 -3.09 -5.30
CA ARG A 109 1.81 -2.65 -6.13
C ARG A 109 2.00 -1.22 -6.64
N ALA A 110 2.55 -0.33 -5.81
CA ALA A 110 2.88 1.03 -6.20
C ALA A 110 4.04 1.08 -7.21
N LEU A 111 4.98 0.14 -7.11
CA LEU A 111 6.05 -0.06 -8.12
C LEU A 111 5.58 -0.73 -9.42
N GLY A 112 4.30 -1.10 -9.54
CA GLY A 112 3.79 -1.78 -10.74
C GLY A 112 4.19 -3.25 -10.87
N MET A 113 4.76 -3.84 -9.82
CA MET A 113 5.12 -5.27 -9.76
C MET A 113 4.03 -6.10 -9.07
N SER A 114 3.83 -7.33 -9.53
CA SER A 114 3.02 -8.32 -8.82
C SER A 114 3.92 -9.21 -7.96
N MET A 115 3.43 -9.63 -6.79
CA MET A 115 4.15 -10.59 -5.95
C MET A 115 4.22 -12.02 -6.54
N ARG A 116 3.80 -12.23 -7.79
CA ARG A 116 3.92 -13.53 -8.45
C ARG A 116 5.33 -13.63 -9.03
N VAL A 117 6.06 -14.64 -8.57
CA VAL A 117 7.37 -15.02 -9.09
C VAL A 117 7.16 -16.02 -10.22
N GLU A 118 7.94 -15.90 -11.29
CA GLU A 118 7.96 -16.89 -12.36
C GLU A 118 8.54 -18.22 -11.87
N ARG A 119 8.09 -19.33 -12.48
CA ARG A 119 8.64 -20.65 -12.17
C ARG A 119 9.99 -20.79 -12.85
N SER A 120 10.99 -21.24 -12.10
CA SER A 120 12.35 -21.44 -12.61
C SER A 120 12.39 -22.55 -13.66
N SER A 121 13.13 -22.34 -14.76
CA SER A 121 13.42 -23.38 -15.77
C SER A 121 14.73 -24.13 -15.46
N LEU A 122 14.95 -25.29 -16.10
CA LEU A 122 16.18 -26.07 -15.94
C LEU A 122 17.44 -25.27 -16.34
N GLU A 123 17.34 -24.52 -17.43
CA GLU A 123 18.43 -23.66 -17.95
C GLU A 123 18.81 -22.56 -16.96
N GLN A 124 17.83 -21.89 -16.35
CA GLN A 124 18.07 -20.86 -15.33
C GLN A 124 18.78 -21.43 -14.10
N VAL A 125 18.48 -22.67 -13.74
CA VAL A 125 19.13 -23.34 -12.61
C VAL A 125 20.59 -23.68 -12.95
N GLN A 126 20.85 -24.18 -14.16
CA GLN A 126 22.22 -24.46 -14.62
C GLN A 126 23.09 -23.20 -14.64
N GLU A 127 22.58 -22.10 -15.22
CA GLU A 127 23.28 -20.82 -15.25
C GLU A 127 23.59 -20.29 -13.83
N ARG A 128 22.61 -20.37 -12.92
CA ARG A 128 22.82 -20.00 -11.50
C ARG A 128 23.89 -20.85 -10.83
N PHE A 129 23.93 -22.15 -11.10
CA PHE A 129 24.98 -23.03 -10.56
C PHE A 129 26.36 -22.69 -11.12
N GLU A 130 26.48 -22.32 -12.39
CA GLU A 130 27.75 -21.88 -12.96
C GLU A 130 28.23 -20.56 -12.36
N VAL A 131 27.34 -19.57 -12.20
CA VAL A 131 27.66 -18.30 -11.53
C VAL A 131 28.10 -18.55 -10.09
N LEU A 132 27.41 -19.43 -9.37
CA LEU A 132 27.77 -19.78 -8.00
C LEU A 132 29.11 -20.51 -7.94
N LYS A 133 29.37 -21.47 -8.83
CA LYS A 133 30.68 -22.16 -8.92
C LYS A 133 31.82 -21.18 -9.18
N LYS A 134 31.62 -20.21 -10.10
CA LYS A 134 32.58 -19.14 -10.39
C LYS A 134 32.82 -18.22 -9.17
N ARG A 135 31.80 -18.01 -8.33
CA ARG A 135 31.91 -17.23 -7.08
C ARG A 135 32.45 -18.03 -5.88
N LYS A 136 32.36 -19.37 -5.87
CA LYS A 136 32.64 -20.23 -4.69
C LYS A 136 34.11 -20.59 -4.46
N ALA A 137 35.05 -20.06 -5.24
CA ALA A 137 36.45 -20.06 -4.84
C ALA A 137 36.70 -18.79 -4.01
N PRO A 138 36.84 -18.81 -2.67
CA PRO A 138 37.03 -19.92 -1.71
C PRO A 138 36.00 -19.97 -0.55
N GLY A 139 35.57 -21.18 -0.15
CA GLY A 139 34.78 -21.40 1.07
C GLY A 139 34.10 -22.77 1.08
N THR A 140 34.82 -23.78 1.54
CA THR A 140 34.36 -25.17 1.69
C THR A 140 33.17 -25.27 2.63
N PHE A 141 32.02 -25.71 2.11
CA PHE A 141 30.86 -26.11 2.90
C PHE A 141 31.18 -27.49 3.52
N THR A 142 31.54 -27.53 4.80
CA THR A 142 31.80 -28.77 5.54
C THR A 142 30.49 -29.43 5.94
N GLU A 143 30.44 -30.77 5.88
CA GLU A 143 29.24 -31.59 6.16
C GLU A 143 28.66 -31.44 7.58
N GLN A 144 29.37 -30.75 8.48
CA GLN A 144 28.99 -30.56 9.88
C GLN A 144 27.75 -29.66 10.11
N GLU A 145 27.34 -28.83 9.15
CA GLU A 145 26.09 -28.06 9.26
C GLU A 145 24.83 -28.90 8.96
N ARG A 146 24.95 -30.09 8.36
CA ARG A 146 23.80 -30.96 8.05
C ARG A 146 23.26 -31.70 9.28
N GLU A 147 24.08 -31.91 10.30
CA GLU A 147 23.71 -32.73 11.47
C GLU A 147 23.20 -31.91 12.67
N GLY A 148 23.28 -30.58 12.64
CA GLY A 148 22.90 -29.69 13.75
C GLY A 148 21.42 -29.30 13.85
N GLY A 149 20.56 -29.75 12.93
CA GLY A 149 19.13 -29.42 12.87
C GLY A 149 18.25 -30.26 13.81
N GLY A 150 18.66 -30.41 15.07
CA GLY A 150 17.89 -31.12 16.11
C GLY A 150 16.65 -30.34 16.54
N ARG A 151 15.48 -30.96 16.32
CA ARG A 151 14.14 -30.59 16.79
C ARG A 151 14.15 -29.91 18.16
N ARG A 152 13.54 -28.72 18.26
CA ARG A 152 12.98 -28.22 19.53
C ARG A 152 11.45 -28.36 19.48
N ALA A 153 10.93 -28.90 20.57
CA ALA A 153 9.52 -29.16 20.85
C ALA A 153 8.69 -27.87 20.91
#